data_AF-A0AA38CL20-F1
#
_entry.id   AF-A0AA38CL20-F1
#
_cell.length_a   1.000
_cell.length_b   1.000
_cell.length_c   1.000
_cell.angle_alpha   90.00
_cell.angle_beta   90.00
_cell.angle_gamma   90.00
#
_symmetry.space_group_name_H-M   'P 1'
#
loop_
_entity.id
_entity.type
_entity.pdbx_description
1 polymer ?
#
loop_
_entity_poly.entity_id
_entity_poly.type
_entity_poly.pdbx_seq_one_letter_code
_entity_poly.pdbx_strand_id
1 'polypeptide(L)'
;MGVSIGSILLGAECLQVMYSDLDPTGSLNLHHFIIMVAAVMILLSQLPSFHSLRYINSASLFLSLGYSFCIAIACIIAGYSSEAQPKDYSLTGSKLIRVFAEFKAISMMGTTFGIGILPEIQATLAPPATGKMFKGLCMCYGVIVVTFYSVALSGYWAFGNKAHDNVLENLMPDDEGVALAPVWLLAVAVICILLQLFAIAL
;
A
#
# COMPACT_ATOMS: atom_id res chain seq x y z
N MET A 1 -7.61 14.09 6.70
CA MET A 1 -8.35 14.37 5.46
C MET A 1 -7.76 13.62 4.26
N GLY A 2 -6.55 13.95 3.77
CA GLY A 2 -5.97 13.28 2.60
C GLY A 2 -5.72 11.76 2.78
N VAL A 3 -5.21 11.36 3.95
CA VAL A 3 -4.97 9.93 4.26
C VAL A 3 -6.27 9.12 4.21
N SER A 4 -7.36 9.63 4.76
CA SER A 4 -8.66 8.95 4.79
C SER A 4 -9.24 8.72 3.38
N ILE A 5 -9.12 9.72 2.49
CA ILE A 5 -9.57 9.59 1.09
C ILE A 5 -8.69 8.58 0.34
N GLY A 6 -7.37 8.65 0.52
CA GLY A 6 -6.43 7.68 -0.06
C GLY A 6 -6.70 6.25 0.41
N SER A 7 -7.00 6.05 1.70
CA SER A 7 -7.36 4.75 2.26
C SER A 7 -8.62 4.15 1.63
N ILE A 8 -9.65 4.98 1.40
CA ILE A 8 -10.89 4.54 0.76
C ILE A 8 -10.63 4.14 -0.70
N LEU A 9 -9.87 4.96 -1.44
CA LEU A 9 -9.55 4.66 -2.84
C LEU A 9 -8.73 3.38 -2.98
N LEU A 10 -7.65 3.26 -2.20
CA LEU A 10 -6.79 2.08 -2.21
C LEU A 10 -7.57 0.82 -1.81
N GLY A 11 -8.41 0.91 -0.77
CA GLY A 11 -9.26 -0.21 -0.35
C GLY A 11 -10.25 -0.64 -1.44
N ALA A 12 -10.81 0.34 -2.17
CA ALA A 12 -11.73 0.08 -3.27
C ALA A 12 -11.02 -0.59 -4.46
N GLU A 13 -9.83 -0.12 -4.85
CA GLU A 13 -9.02 -0.74 -5.91
C GLU A 13 -8.64 -2.17 -5.55
N CYS A 14 -8.17 -2.42 -4.31
CA CYS A 14 -7.83 -3.76 -3.85
C CYS A 14 -9.04 -4.72 -3.90
N LEU A 15 -10.22 -4.21 -3.52
CA LEU A 15 -11.45 -4.99 -3.53
C LEU A 15 -11.95 -5.26 -4.96
N GLN A 16 -11.79 -4.28 -5.86
CA GLN A 16 -12.10 -4.46 -7.28
C GLN A 16 -11.23 -5.54 -7.90
N VAL A 17 -9.92 -5.50 -7.69
CA VAL A 17 -8.98 -6.52 -8.20
C VAL A 17 -9.36 -7.92 -7.72
N MET A 18 -9.70 -8.07 -6.43
CA MET A 18 -10.16 -9.34 -5.88
C MET A 18 -11.52 -9.79 -6.45
N TYR A 19 -12.42 -8.85 -6.72
CA TYR A 19 -13.72 -9.15 -7.32
C TYR A 19 -13.60 -9.61 -8.78
N SER A 20 -12.75 -8.95 -9.57
CA SER A 20 -12.49 -9.33 -10.97
C SER A 20 -11.96 -10.77 -11.10
N ASP A 21 -11.24 -11.27 -10.09
CA ASP A 21 -10.76 -12.67 -10.02
C ASP A 21 -11.87 -13.67 -9.70
N LEU A 22 -12.77 -13.31 -8.78
CA LEU A 22 -13.85 -14.19 -8.33
C LEU A 22 -15.02 -14.25 -9.34
N ASP A 23 -15.31 -13.13 -10.01
CA ASP A 23 -16.40 -13.02 -10.98
C ASP A 23 -15.97 -12.13 -12.17
N PRO A 24 -15.28 -12.71 -13.17
CA PRO A 24 -14.81 -11.99 -14.36
C PRO A 24 -15.96 -11.50 -15.27
N THR A 25 -17.21 -11.86 -14.98
CA THR A 25 -18.40 -11.39 -15.71
C THR A 25 -19.13 -10.22 -15.04
N GLY A 26 -18.66 -9.78 -13.87
CA GLY A 26 -19.28 -8.70 -13.11
C GLY A 26 -19.14 -7.32 -13.76
N SER A 27 -20.22 -6.55 -13.80
CA SER A 27 -20.24 -5.18 -14.34
C SER A 27 -19.97 -4.08 -13.31
N LEU A 28 -19.42 -4.45 -12.14
CA LEU A 28 -19.20 -3.52 -11.03
C LEU A 28 -18.00 -2.61 -11.29
N ASN A 29 -18.30 -1.33 -11.53
CA ASN A 29 -17.29 -0.28 -11.65
C ASN A 29 -16.66 0.09 -10.28
N LEU A 30 -15.42 0.61 -10.31
CA LEU A 30 -14.66 1.10 -9.14
C LEU A 30 -15.50 1.95 -8.16
N HIS A 31 -16.37 2.81 -8.67
CA HIS A 31 -17.24 3.67 -7.84
C HIS A 31 -18.14 2.90 -6.87
N HIS A 32 -18.61 1.71 -7.22
CA HIS A 32 -19.41 0.87 -6.31
C HIS A 32 -18.57 0.39 -5.12
N PHE A 33 -17.33 -0.01 -5.38
CA PHE A 33 -16.39 -0.40 -4.33
C PHE A 33 -15.99 0.78 -3.44
N ILE A 34 -15.81 1.98 -4.02
CA ILE A 34 -15.56 3.21 -3.25
C ILE A 34 -16.70 3.47 -2.26
N ILE A 35 -17.97 3.39 -2.72
CA ILE A 35 -19.13 3.62 -1.85
C ILE A 35 -19.20 2.56 -0.74
N MET A 36 -18.93 1.30 -1.05
CA MET A 36 -18.95 0.20 -0.09
C MET A 36 -17.89 0.39 1.00
N VAL A 37 -16.63 0.64 0.62
CA VAL A 37 -15.52 0.87 1.56
C VAL A 37 -15.76 2.13 2.38
N ALA A 38 -16.23 3.22 1.75
CA ALA A 38 -16.57 4.45 2.46
C ALA A 38 -17.67 4.25 3.52
N ALA A 39 -18.72 3.49 3.19
CA ALA A 39 -19.79 3.19 4.14
C ALA A 39 -19.27 2.42 5.36
N VAL A 40 -18.43 1.40 5.14
CA VAL A 40 -17.80 0.63 6.22
C VAL A 40 -16.90 1.52 7.09
N MET A 41 -16.09 2.39 6.47
CA MET A 41 -15.23 3.35 7.18
C MET A 41 -16.04 4.33 8.03
N ILE A 42 -17.16 4.84 7.51
CA ILE A 42 -18.05 5.76 8.24
C ILE A 42 -18.67 5.06 9.46
N LEU A 43 -19.09 3.80 9.31
CA LEU A 43 -19.64 3.02 10.42
C LEU A 43 -18.57 2.74 11.50
N LEU A 44 -17.37 2.34 11.09
CA LEU A 44 -16.24 2.12 12.00
C LEU A 44 -15.85 3.40 12.73
N SER A 45 -15.87 4.56 12.08
CA SER A 45 -15.53 5.83 12.70
C SER A 45 -16.53 6.28 13.79
N GLN A 46 -17.73 5.69 13.85
CA GLN A 46 -18.68 5.95 14.93
C GLN A 46 -18.38 5.14 16.20
N LEU A 47 -17.49 4.14 16.15
CA LEU A 47 -17.16 3.30 17.29
C LEU A 47 -16.13 4.01 18.19
N PRO A 48 -16.39 4.17 19.50
CA PRO A 48 -15.46 4.82 20.40
C PRO A 48 -14.20 3.95 20.64
N SER A 49 -13.04 4.37 20.10
CA SER A 49 -11.78 3.60 20.08
C SER A 49 -10.86 3.79 21.29
N PHE A 50 -11.39 4.19 22.45
CA PHE A 50 -10.54 4.70 23.55
C PHE A 50 -9.78 3.65 24.38
N HIS A 51 -10.10 2.36 24.30
CA HIS A 51 -9.49 1.35 25.21
C HIS A 51 -8.31 0.55 24.62
N SER A 52 -8.07 0.59 23.30
CA SER A 52 -7.12 -0.35 22.66
C SER A 52 -6.24 0.24 21.56
N LEU A 53 -6.19 1.58 21.42
CA LEU A 53 -5.38 2.28 20.40
C LEU A 53 -3.94 1.76 20.28
N ARG A 54 -3.29 1.44 21.40
CA ARG A 54 -1.95 0.86 21.41
C ARG A 54 -1.89 -0.52 20.74
N TYR A 55 -2.86 -1.39 21.01
CA TYR A 55 -2.90 -2.74 20.45
C TYR A 55 -3.34 -2.74 18.99
N ILE A 56 -4.29 -1.87 18.63
CA ILE A 56 -4.75 -1.68 17.25
C ILE A 56 -3.59 -1.18 16.40
N ASN A 57 -2.86 -0.15 16.85
CA ASN A 57 -1.68 0.35 16.13
C ASN A 57 -0.55 -0.70 16.06
N SER A 58 -0.37 -1.50 17.10
CA SER A 58 0.63 -2.59 17.06
C SER A 58 0.22 -3.69 16.07
N ALA A 59 -1.04 -4.12 16.07
CA ALA A 59 -1.56 -5.11 15.15
C ALA A 59 -1.47 -4.58 13.71
N SER A 60 -1.81 -3.31 13.54
CA SER A 60 -1.71 -2.58 12.28
C SER A 60 -0.28 -2.61 11.72
N LEU A 61 0.72 -2.36 12.55
CA LEU A 61 2.12 -2.47 12.14
C LEU A 61 2.52 -3.89 11.70
N PHE A 62 2.07 -4.94 12.39
CA PHE A 62 2.36 -6.31 11.97
C PHE A 62 1.67 -6.67 10.65
N LEU A 63 0.44 -6.21 10.49
CA LEU A 63 -0.35 -6.43 9.30
C LEU A 63 0.26 -5.72 8.08
N SER A 64 0.87 -4.54 8.30
CA SER A 64 1.56 -3.82 7.24
C SER A 64 2.85 -4.47 6.79
N LEU A 65 3.61 -5.02 7.73
CA LEU A 65 4.78 -5.85 7.43
C LEU A 65 4.37 -7.14 6.69
N GLY A 66 3.28 -7.76 7.13
CA GLY A 66 2.75 -8.98 6.54
C GLY A 66 2.40 -8.81 5.06
N TYR A 67 1.52 -7.85 4.73
CA TYR A 67 1.15 -7.64 3.32
C TYR A 67 2.37 -7.21 2.48
N SER A 68 3.28 -6.40 3.03
CA SER A 68 4.46 -5.94 2.28
C SER A 68 5.37 -7.12 1.91
N PHE A 69 5.55 -8.08 2.81
CA PHE A 69 6.31 -9.29 2.55
C PHE A 69 5.61 -10.19 1.53
N CYS A 70 4.29 -10.36 1.64
CA CYS A 70 3.49 -11.10 0.66
C CYS A 70 3.61 -10.51 -0.74
N ILE A 71 3.51 -9.18 -0.87
CA ILE A 71 3.66 -8.48 -2.15
C ILE A 71 5.08 -8.64 -2.70
N ALA A 72 6.11 -8.47 -1.87
CA ALA A 72 7.49 -8.67 -2.32
C ALA A 72 7.72 -10.09 -2.85
N ILE A 73 7.20 -11.11 -2.16
CA ILE A 73 7.23 -12.50 -2.63
C ILE A 73 6.47 -12.65 -3.94
N ALA A 74 5.26 -12.08 -4.03
CA ALA A 74 4.44 -12.14 -5.24
C ALA A 74 5.18 -11.53 -6.45
N CYS A 75 5.82 -10.37 -6.28
CA CYS A 75 6.66 -9.74 -7.29
C CYS A 75 7.85 -10.63 -7.70
N ILE A 76 8.52 -11.26 -6.74
CA ILE A 76 9.63 -12.18 -7.04
C ILE A 76 9.13 -13.38 -7.86
N ILE A 77 8.01 -14.00 -7.46
CA ILE A 77 7.40 -15.12 -8.17
C ILE A 77 7.03 -14.70 -9.60
N ALA A 78 6.35 -13.57 -9.75
CA ALA A 78 5.96 -13.03 -11.06
C ALA A 78 7.18 -12.76 -11.95
N GLY A 79 8.26 -12.20 -11.38
CA GLY A 79 9.49 -11.92 -12.12
C GLY A 79 10.30 -13.15 -12.55
N TYR A 80 10.08 -14.32 -11.92
CA TYR A 80 10.64 -15.61 -12.30
C TYR A 80 9.70 -16.46 -13.17
N SER A 81 8.43 -16.06 -13.33
CA SER A 81 7.46 -16.79 -14.14
C SER A 81 7.86 -16.79 -15.61
N SER A 82 7.64 -17.93 -16.29
CA SER A 82 7.99 -18.11 -17.70
C SER A 82 7.11 -17.28 -18.66
N GLU A 83 6.02 -16.71 -18.16
CA GLU A 83 5.11 -15.78 -18.85
C GLU A 83 5.46 -14.30 -18.61
N ALA A 84 6.57 -14.00 -17.93
CA ALA A 84 6.96 -12.62 -17.65
C ALA A 84 7.13 -11.82 -18.96
N GLN A 85 6.34 -10.75 -19.10
CA GLN A 85 6.44 -9.81 -20.22
C GLN A 85 7.89 -9.31 -20.38
N PRO A 86 8.34 -8.99 -21.60
CA PRO A 86 9.68 -8.46 -21.83
C PRO A 86 9.93 -7.23 -20.96
N LYS A 87 10.91 -7.36 -20.05
CA LYS A 87 11.26 -6.36 -19.05
C LYS A 87 11.97 -5.20 -19.74
N ASP A 88 11.26 -4.10 -19.93
CA ASP A 88 11.85 -2.86 -20.43
C ASP A 88 12.12 -1.91 -19.26
N TYR A 89 13.37 -1.48 -19.13
CA TYR A 89 13.83 -0.49 -18.15
C TYR A 89 14.18 0.85 -18.82
N SER A 90 13.85 1.00 -20.11
CA SER A 90 14.04 2.24 -20.83
C SER A 90 13.18 3.35 -20.23
N LEU A 91 13.73 4.56 -20.21
CA LEU A 91 13.02 5.73 -19.73
C LEU A 91 12.03 6.18 -20.80
N THR A 92 10.77 5.78 -20.67
CA THR A 92 9.70 6.21 -21.58
C THR A 92 9.20 7.61 -21.21
N GLY A 93 9.12 8.50 -22.21
CA GLY A 93 8.50 9.81 -22.07
C GLY A 93 9.39 10.98 -22.50
N SER A 94 8.76 12.13 -22.76
CA SER A 94 9.48 13.38 -23.05
C SER A 94 10.18 13.92 -21.81
N LYS A 95 11.15 14.82 -21.99
CA LYS A 95 11.88 15.48 -20.88
C LYS A 95 10.94 16.10 -19.83
N LEU A 96 9.77 16.60 -20.25
CA LEU A 96 8.76 17.15 -19.35
C LEU A 96 8.08 16.06 -18.50
N ILE A 97 7.68 14.95 -19.12
CA ILE A 97 7.06 13.82 -18.42
C ILE A 97 8.00 13.28 -17.34
N ARG A 98 9.31 13.21 -17.64
CA ARG A 98 10.33 12.79 -16.68
C ARG A 98 10.43 13.73 -15.48
N VAL A 99 10.46 15.05 -15.70
CA VAL A 99 10.50 16.04 -14.61
C VAL A 99 9.24 15.95 -13.74
N PHE A 100 8.07 15.76 -14.34
CA PHE A 100 6.84 15.54 -13.59
C PHE A 100 6.86 14.22 -12.81
N ALA A 101 7.41 13.14 -13.37
CA ALA A 101 7.57 11.87 -12.68
C ALA A 101 8.53 11.99 -11.49
N GLU A 102 9.64 12.71 -11.64
CA GLU A 102 10.58 13.01 -10.57
C GLU A 102 9.89 13.81 -9.45
N PHE A 103 9.11 14.84 -9.79
CA PHE A 103 8.35 15.61 -8.81
C PHE A 103 7.28 14.76 -8.11
N LYS A 104 6.57 13.90 -8.86
CA LYS A 104 5.60 12.94 -8.31
C LYS A 104 6.27 12.01 -7.30
N ALA A 105 7.45 11.48 -7.61
CA ALA A 105 8.21 10.61 -6.72
C ALA A 105 8.64 11.34 -5.43
N ILE A 106 9.13 12.58 -5.53
CA ILE A 106 9.48 13.41 -4.37
C ILE A 106 8.24 13.67 -3.50
N SER A 107 7.11 14.01 -4.12
CA SER A 107 5.84 14.26 -3.42
C SER A 107 5.32 13.01 -2.70
N MET A 108 5.38 11.84 -3.35
CA MET A 108 5.02 10.56 -2.75
C MET A 108 5.92 10.24 -1.55
N MET A 109 7.25 10.37 -1.70
CA MET A 109 8.18 10.17 -0.58
C MET A 109 7.88 11.13 0.59
N GLY A 110 7.64 12.41 0.30
CA GLY A 110 7.31 13.41 1.33
C GLY A 110 6.02 13.09 2.10
N THR A 111 5.03 12.53 1.39
CA THR A 111 3.75 12.10 1.99
C THR A 111 3.92 10.82 2.82
N THR A 112 4.66 9.82 2.30
CA THR A 112 4.90 8.53 2.97
C THR A 112 5.67 8.67 4.27
N PHE A 113 6.70 9.54 4.32
CA PHE A 113 7.49 9.73 5.54
C PHE A 113 6.83 10.64 6.58
N GLY A 114 5.59 11.06 6.34
CA GLY A 114 4.72 11.59 7.39
C GLY A 114 5.21 12.89 8.00
N ILE A 115 5.69 13.83 7.18
CA ILE A 115 6.09 15.17 7.65
C ILE A 115 4.94 15.87 8.41
N GLY A 116 3.67 15.50 8.16
CA GLY A 116 2.50 16.05 8.83
C GLY A 116 2.26 15.57 10.27
N ILE A 117 2.74 14.39 10.68
CA ILE A 117 2.58 13.87 12.04
C ILE A 117 3.76 14.29 12.94
N LEU A 118 4.87 14.69 12.32
CA LEU A 118 6.08 15.14 13.03
C LEU A 118 5.82 16.32 13.98
N PRO A 119 5.04 17.38 13.60
CA PRO A 119 4.66 18.46 14.51
C PRO A 119 3.80 18.00 15.69
N GLU A 120 2.89 17.03 15.49
CA GLU A 120 2.05 16.47 16.57
C GLU A 120 2.88 15.64 17.54
N ILE A 121 3.80 14.81 17.04
CA ILE A 121 4.75 14.06 17.87
C ILE A 121 5.63 15.02 18.68
N GLN A 122 6.10 16.11 18.06
CA GLN A 122 6.89 17.14 18.73
C GLN A 122 6.08 17.91 19.79
N ALA A 123 4.80 18.19 19.54
CA ALA A 123 3.92 18.86 20.49
C ALA A 123 3.56 17.98 21.70
N THR A 124 3.59 16.65 21.54
CA THR A 124 3.22 15.69 22.60
C THR A 124 4.44 15.17 23.37
N LEU A 125 5.65 15.34 22.82
CA LEU A 125 6.92 14.97 23.44
C LEU A 125 7.27 15.93 24.59
N ALA A 126 6.94 15.56 25.82
CA ALA A 126 7.46 16.24 27.00
C ALA A 126 9.01 16.11 27.05
N PRO A 127 9.76 17.22 27.14
CA PRO A 127 11.21 17.16 27.23
C PRO A 127 11.67 16.41 28.51
N PRO A 128 12.74 15.59 28.46
CA PRO A 128 13.64 15.40 27.33
C PRO A 128 13.31 14.12 26.54
N ALA A 129 13.23 14.22 25.22
CA ALA A 129 13.04 13.09 24.29
C ALA A 129 14.31 12.21 24.12
N THR A 130 15.21 12.18 25.11
CA THR A 130 16.49 11.47 25.02
C THR A 130 16.38 10.08 25.62
N GLY A 131 16.80 9.07 24.84
CA GLY A 131 16.92 7.69 25.30
C GLY A 131 16.17 6.69 24.42
N LYS A 132 15.32 5.86 25.04
CA LYS A 132 14.68 4.69 24.41
C LYS A 132 13.67 5.07 23.31
N MET A 133 13.04 6.23 23.43
CA MET A 133 11.99 6.68 22.50
C MET A 133 12.56 7.10 21.13
N PHE A 134 13.70 7.82 21.10
CA PHE A 134 14.40 8.14 19.86
C PHE A 134 14.90 6.87 19.14
N LYS A 135 15.43 5.89 19.89
CA LYS A 135 15.85 4.60 19.32
C LYS A 135 14.67 3.83 18.71
N GLY A 136 13.50 3.86 19.35
CA GLY A 136 12.25 3.29 18.81
C GLY A 136 11.80 4.00 17.53
N LEU A 137 11.88 5.33 17.50
CA LEU A 137 11.58 6.11 16.31
C LEU A 137 12.53 5.78 15.13
N CYS A 138 13.84 5.75 15.38
CA CYS A 138 14.83 5.36 14.37
C CYS A 138 14.61 3.93 13.87
N MET A 139 14.29 2.99 14.77
CA MET A 139 13.99 1.61 14.38
C MET A 139 12.73 1.53 13.51
N CYS A 140 11.67 2.27 13.86
CA CYS A 140 10.44 2.35 13.08
C CYS A 140 10.71 2.88 11.66
N TYR A 141 11.40 4.01 11.54
CA TYR A 141 11.78 4.55 10.23
C TYR A 141 12.70 3.59 9.45
N GLY A 142 13.64 2.92 10.12
CA GLY A 142 14.48 1.91 9.48
C GLY A 142 13.67 0.76 8.89
N VAL A 143 12.71 0.23 9.65
CA VAL A 143 11.80 -0.82 9.18
C VAL A 143 10.95 -0.34 8.01
N ILE A 144 10.40 0.89 8.07
CA ILE A 144 9.64 1.48 6.98
C ILE A 144 10.49 1.55 5.71
N VAL A 145 11.70 2.14 5.80
CA VAL A 145 12.61 2.27 4.65
C VAL A 145 12.93 0.91 4.05
N VAL A 146 13.34 -0.07 4.87
CA VAL A 146 13.68 -1.42 4.38
C VAL A 146 12.49 -2.07 3.68
N THR A 147 11.29 -1.96 4.25
CA THR A 147 10.09 -2.60 3.71
C THR A 147 9.66 -1.95 2.40
N PHE A 148 9.62 -0.61 2.34
CA PHE A 148 9.28 0.13 1.13
C PHE A 148 10.29 -0.11 0.00
N TYR A 149 11.58 -0.04 0.30
CA TYR A 149 12.61 -0.32 -0.70
C TYR A 149 12.52 -1.76 -1.19
N SER A 150 12.30 -2.75 -0.30
CA SER A 150 12.17 -4.15 -0.73
C SER A 150 11.00 -4.35 -1.70
N VAL A 151 9.84 -3.77 -1.42
CA VAL A 151 8.67 -3.86 -2.31
C VAL A 151 8.91 -3.11 -3.62
N ALA A 152 9.46 -1.90 -3.56
CA ALA A 152 9.73 -1.09 -4.74
C ALA A 152 10.77 -1.73 -5.67
N LEU A 153 11.89 -2.23 -5.12
CA LEU A 153 12.92 -2.92 -5.91
C LEU A 153 12.38 -4.21 -6.52
N SER A 154 11.66 -5.04 -5.75
CA SER A 154 11.11 -6.29 -6.27
C SER A 154 10.03 -6.06 -7.33
N GLY A 155 9.13 -5.09 -7.13
CA GLY A 155 8.12 -4.71 -8.11
C GLY A 155 8.72 -4.11 -9.39
N TYR A 156 9.63 -3.15 -9.26
CA TYR A 156 10.30 -2.56 -10.43
C TYR A 156 11.15 -3.60 -11.17
N TRP A 157 11.82 -4.50 -10.46
CA TRP A 157 12.55 -5.61 -11.09
C TRP A 157 11.63 -6.58 -11.84
N ALA A 158 10.43 -6.86 -11.29
CA ALA A 158 9.47 -7.76 -11.91
C ALA A 158 8.78 -7.16 -13.15
N PHE A 159 8.36 -5.89 -13.09
CA PHE A 159 7.50 -5.26 -14.11
C PHE A 159 8.18 -4.17 -14.96
N GLY A 160 9.37 -3.71 -14.55
CA GLY A 160 10.12 -2.68 -15.26
C GLY A 160 9.37 -1.35 -15.34
N ASN A 161 9.50 -0.67 -16.47
CA ASN A 161 8.90 0.63 -16.73
C ASN A 161 7.35 0.59 -16.95
N LYS A 162 6.77 -0.62 -17.01
CA LYS A 162 5.31 -0.81 -17.03
C LYS A 162 4.69 -0.94 -15.63
N ALA A 163 5.47 -0.79 -14.56
CA ALA A 163 4.97 -0.86 -13.20
C ALA A 163 3.91 0.23 -12.94
N HIS A 164 2.66 -0.19 -12.73
CA HIS A 164 1.57 0.64 -12.21
C HIS A 164 1.83 1.12 -10.77
N ASP A 165 1.22 2.25 -10.40
CA ASP A 165 1.29 2.82 -9.05
C ASP A 165 0.74 1.83 -8.00
N ASN A 166 -0.30 1.06 -8.36
CA ASN A 166 -0.82 -0.01 -7.53
C ASN A 166 -0.16 -1.35 -7.94
N VAL A 167 0.57 -1.96 -7.00
CA VAL A 167 1.30 -3.20 -7.24
C VAL A 167 0.36 -4.37 -7.52
N LEU A 168 -0.88 -4.33 -7.02
CA LEU A 168 -1.89 -5.37 -7.28
C LEU A 168 -2.33 -5.41 -8.74
N GLU A 169 -2.48 -4.25 -9.39
CA GLU A 169 -2.81 -4.17 -10.82
C GLU A 169 -1.70 -4.78 -11.70
N ASN A 170 -0.44 -4.65 -11.27
CA ASN A 170 0.68 -5.28 -11.97
C ASN A 170 0.65 -6.81 -11.86
N LEU A 171 0.24 -7.33 -10.69
CA LEU A 171 0.21 -8.76 -10.40
C LEU A 171 -1.03 -9.45 -10.99
N MET A 172 -2.09 -8.67 -11.27
CA MET A 172 -3.35 -9.10 -11.88
C MET A 172 -3.79 -8.12 -12.96
N PRO A 173 -3.24 -8.20 -14.18
CA PRO A 173 -3.69 -7.39 -15.30
C PRO A 173 -5.09 -7.81 -15.74
N ASP A 174 -6.02 -6.85 -15.80
CA ASP A 174 -7.41 -7.05 -16.24
C ASP A 174 -7.54 -7.66 -17.66
N ASP A 175 -6.50 -7.55 -18.49
CA ASP A 175 -6.54 -7.93 -19.91
C ASP A 175 -6.14 -9.38 -20.23
N GLU A 176 -5.51 -10.14 -19.32
CA GLU A 176 -5.05 -11.52 -19.64
C GLU A 176 -5.46 -12.62 -18.65
N GLY A 177 -6.14 -12.30 -17.54
CA GLY A 177 -6.78 -13.32 -16.68
C GLY A 177 -5.85 -14.36 -16.02
N VAL A 178 -4.52 -14.23 -16.17
CA VAL A 178 -3.53 -15.08 -15.52
C VAL A 178 -2.84 -14.27 -14.44
N ALA A 179 -3.18 -14.54 -13.18
CA ALA A 179 -2.46 -13.98 -12.05
C ALA A 179 -0.99 -14.44 -12.10
N LEU A 180 -0.05 -13.49 -12.19
CA LEU A 180 1.38 -13.79 -12.26
C LEU A 180 1.94 -14.31 -10.92
N ALA A 181 1.11 -14.26 -9.88
CA ALA A 181 1.38 -14.78 -8.55
C ALA A 181 0.20 -15.62 -8.05
N PRO A 182 0.41 -16.55 -7.10
CA PRO A 182 -0.67 -17.37 -6.57
C PRO A 182 -1.80 -16.53 -5.97
N VAL A 183 -3.02 -16.74 -6.46
CA VAL A 183 -4.23 -16.00 -6.06
C VAL A 183 -4.44 -15.98 -4.54
N TRP A 184 -4.18 -17.09 -3.84
CA TRP A 184 -4.32 -17.15 -2.39
C TRP A 184 -3.37 -16.19 -1.67
N LEU A 185 -2.16 -15.96 -2.21
CA LEU A 185 -1.18 -15.04 -1.63
C LEU A 185 -1.63 -13.59 -1.81
N LEU A 186 -2.18 -13.28 -2.98
CA LEU A 186 -2.76 -11.96 -3.29
C LEU A 186 -3.99 -11.69 -2.43
N ALA A 187 -4.89 -12.68 -2.28
CA ALA A 187 -6.05 -12.57 -1.41
C ALA A 187 -5.66 -12.32 0.06
N VAL A 188 -4.66 -13.03 0.57
CA VAL A 188 -4.12 -12.77 1.93
C VAL A 188 -3.56 -11.36 2.04
N ALA A 189 -2.79 -10.89 1.03
CA ALA A 189 -2.26 -9.53 1.02
C ALA A 189 -3.37 -8.47 1.01
N VAL A 190 -4.40 -8.63 0.17
CA VAL A 190 -5.57 -7.73 0.10
C VAL A 190 -6.32 -7.70 1.43
N ILE A 191 -6.59 -8.85 2.04
CA ILE A 191 -7.26 -8.92 3.33
C ILE A 191 -6.43 -8.21 4.41
N CYS A 192 -5.11 -8.41 4.42
CA CYS A 192 -4.22 -7.69 5.32
C CYS A 192 -4.22 -6.17 5.06
N ILE A 193 -4.25 -5.71 3.81
CA ILE A 193 -4.36 -4.29 3.48
C ILE A 193 -5.69 -3.72 3.98
N LEU A 194 -6.82 -4.39 3.73
CA LEU A 194 -8.13 -3.91 4.15
C LEU A 194 -8.25 -3.83 5.67
N LEU A 195 -7.84 -4.89 6.38
CA LEU A 195 -7.79 -4.92 7.84
C LEU A 195 -6.86 -3.81 8.39
N GLN A 196 -5.76 -3.52 7.69
CA GLN A 196 -4.83 -2.46 8.06
C GLN A 196 -5.46 -1.08 7.90
N LEU A 197 -6.15 -0.84 6.78
CA LEU A 197 -6.83 0.41 6.51
C LEU A 197 -7.96 0.66 7.51
N PHE A 198 -8.71 -0.38 7.88
CA PHE A 198 -9.74 -0.30 8.92
C PHE A 198 -9.15 -0.01 10.30
N ALA A 199 -8.00 -0.60 10.63
CA ALA A 199 -7.31 -0.33 11.89
C ALA A 199 -6.80 1.13 12.00
N ILE A 200 -6.45 1.76 10.87
CA ILE A 200 -6.04 3.18 10.82
C ILE A 200 -7.26 4.13 10.93
N ALA A 201 -8.44 3.67 10.52
CA ALA A 201 -9.66 4.48 10.51
C ALA A 201 -10.39 4.53 11.87
N LEU A 202 -10.03 3.64 12.80
CA LEU A 202 -10.58 3.54 14.16
C LEU A 202 -9.76 4.34 15.17
#